data_AF-A0AAD8LWQ6-F1
#
_entry.id   AF-A0AAD8LWQ6-F1
#
_cell.length_a   1.000
_cell.length_b   1.000
_cell.length_c   1.000
_cell.angle_alpha   90.00
_cell.angle_beta   90.00
_cell.angle_gamma   90.00
#
_symmetry.space_group_name_H-M   'P 1'
#
loop_
_entity.id
_entity.type
_entity.pdbx_description
1 polymer ?
#
loop_
_entity_poly.entity_id
_entity_poly.type
_entity_poly.pdbx_seq_one_letter_code
_entity_poly.pdbx_strand_id
1 'polypeptide(L)'
;MWVSTQVDLTTTLVQQCHQSEHTIQRIIESSGDDEALLFEALSINDEIQKVLSKFGDMKANTIVPTVPRHDMIPITVEPDETPREGKEDSLIRKPSSSSGGTQVKNNDDEMDDLDEMIFGKKTDGTSETGHATKKESTKDDLINF
;
A
#
# COMPACT_ATOMS: atom_id res chain seq x y z
N MET A 1 6.40 14.35 6.83
CA MET A 1 7.29 14.84 5.75
C MET A 1 7.58 13.80 4.67
N TRP A 2 7.76 12.51 5.00
CA TRP A 2 8.08 11.44 4.02
C TRP A 2 7.06 11.20 2.89
N VAL A 3 5.77 11.44 3.13
CA VAL A 3 4.72 11.28 2.12
C VAL A 3 4.83 12.34 1.01
N SER A 4 5.24 13.57 1.35
CA SER A 4 5.40 14.65 0.36
C SER A 4 6.48 14.33 -0.66
N THR A 5 7.64 13.85 -0.20
CA THR A 5 8.77 13.53 -1.07
C THR A 5 8.46 12.40 -2.07
N GLN A 6 7.65 11.41 -1.68
CA GLN A 6 7.25 10.33 -2.58
C GLN A 6 6.27 10.80 -3.67
N VAL A 7 5.31 11.64 -3.29
CA VAL A 7 4.35 12.24 -4.23
C VAL A 7 5.06 13.20 -5.19
N ASP A 8 6.01 13.98 -4.71
CA ASP A 8 6.81 14.91 -5.53
C ASP A 8 7.68 14.16 -6.55
N LEU A 9 8.34 13.07 -6.12
CA LEU A 9 9.11 12.21 -7.01
C LEU A 9 8.22 11.56 -8.08
N THR A 10 7.08 11.00 -7.67
CA THR A 10 6.15 10.34 -8.61
C THR A 10 5.60 11.33 -9.63
N THR A 11 5.25 12.54 -9.20
CA THR A 11 4.77 13.61 -10.08
C THR A 11 5.83 14.01 -11.10
N THR A 12 7.08 14.14 -10.64
CA THR A 12 8.22 14.48 -11.50
C THR A 12 8.46 13.40 -12.56
N LEU A 13 8.45 12.12 -12.16
CA LEU A 13 8.64 10.99 -13.09
C LEU A 13 7.53 10.94 -14.16
N VAL A 14 6.28 11.17 -13.78
CA VAL A 14 5.15 11.23 -14.72
C VAL A 14 5.31 12.39 -15.71
N GLN A 15 5.77 13.55 -15.22
CA GLN A 15 6.05 14.69 -16.08
C GLN A 15 7.18 14.38 -17.08
N GLN A 16 8.21 13.65 -16.66
CA GLN A 16 9.28 13.18 -17.55
C GLN A 16 8.75 12.19 -18.60
N CYS A 17 7.84 11.28 -18.24
CA CYS A 17 7.18 10.40 -19.21
C CYS A 17 6.45 11.20 -20.28
N HIS A 18 5.67 12.24 -19.92
CA HIS A 18 5.01 13.11 -20.91
C HIS A 18 6.01 13.87 -21.79
N GLN A 19 7.12 14.33 -21.23
CA GLN A 19 8.16 14.99 -22.03
C GLN A 19 8.85 14.02 -22.99
N SER A 20 9.06 12.77 -22.56
CA SER A 20 9.58 11.69 -23.39
C SER A 20 8.60 11.34 -24.52
N GLU A 21 7.30 11.25 -24.23
CA GLU A 21 6.23 11.03 -25.22
C GLU A 21 6.31 12.05 -26.37
N HIS A 22 6.38 13.35 -26.06
CA HIS A 22 6.55 14.39 -27.08
C HIS A 22 7.83 14.26 -27.90
N THR A 23 8.91 13.79 -27.27
CA THR A 23 10.19 13.59 -27.95
C THR A 23 10.14 12.39 -28.89
N ILE A 24 9.58 11.28 -28.43
CA ILE A 24 9.37 10.06 -29.21
C ILE A 24 8.41 10.33 -30.38
N GLN A 25 7.34 11.10 -30.17
CA GLN A 25 6.44 11.50 -31.24
C GLN A 25 7.16 12.26 -32.36
N ARG A 26 8.05 13.19 -31.99
CA ARG A 26 8.90 13.89 -32.96
C ARG A 26 9.83 12.94 -33.70
N ILE A 27 10.41 11.97 -33.00
CA ILE A 27 11.27 10.94 -33.60
C ILE A 27 10.47 10.17 -34.63
N ILE A 28 9.31 9.60 -34.26
CA ILE A 28 8.40 8.86 -35.14
C ILE A 28 8.07 9.66 -36.42
N GLU A 29 7.74 10.94 -36.29
CA GLU A 29 7.42 11.81 -37.42
C GLU A 29 8.63 12.09 -38.33
N SER A 30 9.85 12.06 -37.76
CA SER A 30 11.10 12.33 -38.47
C SER A 30 11.86 11.08 -38.93
N SER A 31 11.46 9.87 -38.52
CA SER A 31 12.17 8.62 -38.81
C SER A 31 12.29 8.31 -40.31
N GLY A 32 11.39 8.84 -41.14
CA GLY A 32 11.49 8.75 -42.60
C GLY A 32 11.51 7.30 -43.10
N ASP A 33 12.67 6.86 -43.58
CA ASP A 33 12.96 5.52 -44.13
C ASP A 33 13.70 4.59 -43.15
N ASP A 34 14.07 5.07 -41.96
CA ASP A 34 14.65 4.22 -40.90
C ASP A 34 13.55 3.45 -40.16
N GLU A 35 13.11 2.34 -40.78
CA GLU A 35 12.09 1.46 -40.23
C GLU A 35 12.50 0.85 -38.87
N ALA A 36 13.79 0.53 -38.68
CA ALA A 36 14.26 -0.04 -37.43
C ALA A 36 14.09 0.96 -36.28
N LEU A 37 14.49 2.21 -36.49
CA LEU A 37 14.27 3.30 -35.53
C LEU A 37 12.79 3.54 -35.29
N LEU A 38 11.94 3.48 -36.33
CA LEU A 38 10.50 3.64 -36.19
C LEU A 38 9.88 2.54 -35.31
N PHE A 39 10.25 1.27 -35.50
CA PHE A 39 9.76 0.18 -34.67
C PHE A 39 10.17 0.31 -33.20
N GLU A 40 11.42 0.69 -32.95
CA GLU A 40 11.90 0.96 -31.58
C GLU A 40 11.15 2.13 -30.95
N ALA A 41 10.99 3.24 -31.69
CA ALA A 41 10.27 4.41 -31.20
C ALA A 41 8.79 4.10 -30.88
N LEU A 42 8.12 3.30 -31.71
CA LEU A 42 6.75 2.84 -31.45
C LEU A 42 6.68 1.92 -30.23
N SER A 43 7.62 0.98 -30.08
CA SER A 43 7.68 0.11 -28.89
C SER A 43 7.86 0.93 -27.60
N ILE A 44 8.76 1.92 -27.63
CA ILE A 44 8.99 2.81 -26.48
C ILE A 44 7.74 3.65 -26.19
N ASN A 45 7.03 4.13 -27.21
CA ASN A 45 5.77 4.86 -27.05
C ASN A 45 4.72 4.00 -26.31
N ASP A 46 4.56 2.74 -26.71
CA ASP A 46 3.64 1.80 -26.05
C ASP A 46 4.00 1.60 -24.56
N GLU A 47 5.30 1.49 -24.25
CA GLU A 47 5.76 1.41 -22.86
C GLU A 47 5.46 2.69 -22.06
N ILE A 48 5.68 3.87 -22.64
CA ILE A 48 5.37 5.16 -22.01
C ILE A 48 3.86 5.26 -21.73
N GLN A 49 3.02 4.98 -22.73
CA GLN A 49 1.56 5.00 -22.58
C GLN A 49 1.09 4.01 -21.50
N LYS A 50 1.69 2.82 -21.45
CA LYS A 50 1.40 1.82 -20.42
C LYS A 50 1.74 2.29 -19.01
N VAL A 51 2.89 2.96 -18.82
CA VAL A 51 3.28 3.51 -17.52
C VAL A 51 2.34 4.65 -17.11
N LEU A 52 2.02 5.56 -18.03
CA LEU A 52 1.09 6.66 -17.78
C LEU A 52 -0.33 6.16 -17.43
N SER A 53 -0.81 5.13 -18.13
CA SER A 53 -2.10 4.49 -17.82
C SER A 53 -2.10 3.92 -16.40
N LYS A 54 -1.08 3.15 -16.02
CA LYS A 54 -0.96 2.59 -14.67
C LYS A 54 -0.94 3.67 -13.59
N PHE A 55 -0.25 4.78 -13.84
CA PHE A 55 -0.26 5.91 -12.90
C PHE A 55 -1.66 6.53 -12.77
N GLY A 56 -2.38 6.69 -13.90
CA GLY A 56 -3.77 7.11 -13.91
C GLY A 56 -4.66 6.23 -13.03
N ASP A 57 -4.54 4.91 -13.18
CA ASP A 57 -5.30 3.92 -12.40
C ASP A 57 -4.96 3.97 -10.90
N MET A 58 -3.68 4.08 -10.56
CA MET A 58 -3.22 4.22 -9.17
C MET A 58 -3.73 5.51 -8.53
N LYS A 59 -3.74 6.62 -9.29
CA LYS A 59 -4.28 7.90 -8.84
C LYS A 59 -5.80 7.82 -8.64
N ALA A 60 -6.52 7.19 -9.56
CA ALA A 60 -7.97 6.98 -9.46
C ALA A 60 -8.34 6.12 -8.24
N ASN A 61 -7.58 5.04 -7.97
CA ASN A 61 -7.79 4.19 -6.79
C ASN A 61 -7.39 4.86 -5.47
N THR A 62 -6.52 5.86 -5.50
CA THR A 62 -6.16 6.66 -4.31
C THR A 62 -7.25 7.70 -3.98
N ILE A 63 -8.05 8.11 -4.95
CA ILE A 63 -9.23 8.99 -4.76
C ILE A 63 -10.44 8.12 -4.36
N VAL A 64 -10.39 7.52 -3.18
CA VAL A 64 -11.61 6.97 -2.55
C VAL A 64 -12.53 8.16 -2.18
N PRO A 65 -13.85 8.11 -2.45
CA PRO A 65 -14.74 9.25 -2.28
C PRO A 65 -14.67 9.83 -0.87
N THR A 66 -14.40 11.14 -0.77
CA THR A 66 -14.77 11.91 0.42
C THR A 66 -16.23 11.62 0.72
N VAL A 67 -16.46 11.00 1.88
CA VAL A 67 -17.74 10.64 2.48
C VAL A 67 -18.81 11.67 2.09
N PRO A 68 -19.94 11.27 1.46
CA PRO A 68 -21.07 12.17 1.27
C PRO A 68 -21.44 12.73 2.65
N ARG A 69 -21.42 14.06 2.79
CA ARG A 69 -21.86 14.73 4.02
C ARG A 69 -23.19 14.10 4.42
N HIS A 70 -23.24 13.60 5.64
CA HIS A 70 -24.42 13.01 6.24
C HIS A 70 -25.53 14.05 6.20
N ASP A 71 -26.44 13.96 5.22
CA ASP A 71 -27.61 14.82 5.15
C ASP A 71 -28.41 14.57 6.42
N MET A 72 -28.48 15.61 7.24
CA MET A 72 -29.25 15.60 8.48
C MET A 72 -30.72 15.46 8.11
N ILE A 73 -31.28 14.29 8.35
CA ILE A 73 -32.72 14.03 8.26
C ILE A 73 -33.42 15.10 9.12
N PRO A 74 -34.36 15.90 8.58
CA PRO A 74 -35.11 16.84 9.40
C PRO A 74 -35.89 16.05 10.44
N ILE A 75 -35.63 16.33 11.71
CA ILE A 75 -36.48 15.86 12.80
C ILE A 75 -37.81 16.60 12.65
N THR A 76 -38.79 15.93 12.05
CA THR A 76 -40.20 16.31 12.20
C THR A 76 -40.55 16.13 13.68
N VAL A 77 -40.84 17.24 14.33
CA VAL A 77 -41.43 17.26 15.68
C VAL A 77 -42.91 16.96 15.49
N GLU A 78 -43.30 15.69 15.63
CA GLU A 78 -44.70 15.33 15.84
C GLU A 78 -45.13 15.84 17.23
N PRO A 79 -46.27 16.52 17.36
CA PRO A 79 -46.76 17.02 18.64
C PRO A 79 -47.30 15.89 19.52
N ASP A 80 -46.94 15.99 20.79
CA ASP A 80 -47.36 15.18 21.94
C ASP A 80 -48.89 15.23 22.13
N GLU A 81 -49.56 14.07 22.19
CA GLU A 81 -50.82 13.84 22.95
C GLU A 81 -50.99 12.30 23.18
N THR A 82 -50.91 11.93 24.46
CA THR A 82 -51.03 10.62 25.15
C THR A 82 -52.30 9.75 24.85
N PRO A 83 -52.61 8.63 25.56
CA PRO A 83 -51.82 7.53 26.17
C PRO A 83 -52.38 6.13 25.78
N ARG A 84 -51.60 5.03 25.90
CA ARG A 84 -52.14 3.72 26.35
C ARG A 84 -51.08 2.63 26.61
N GLU A 85 -51.14 2.12 27.83
CA GLU A 85 -50.82 0.79 28.37
C GLU A 85 -50.25 -0.28 27.43
N GLY A 86 -49.19 -0.97 27.90
CA GLY A 86 -48.89 -2.31 27.39
C GLY A 86 -47.48 -2.85 27.67
N LYS A 87 -47.20 -3.15 28.94
CA LYS A 87 -46.32 -4.24 29.44
C LYS A 87 -44.92 -4.37 28.84
N GLU A 88 -43.97 -3.98 29.69
CA GLU A 88 -42.60 -4.48 29.76
C GLU A 88 -42.51 -6.00 29.57
N ASP A 89 -41.66 -6.45 28.64
CA ASP A 89 -41.16 -7.82 28.64
C ASP A 89 -39.65 -7.84 28.35
N SER A 90 -38.92 -7.94 29.45
CA SER A 90 -37.70 -8.75 29.62
C SER A 90 -36.53 -8.56 28.66
N LEU A 91 -35.78 -7.47 28.83
CA LEU A 91 -34.33 -7.50 28.62
C LEU A 91 -33.69 -8.29 29.78
N ILE A 92 -33.65 -9.61 29.65
CA ILE A 92 -32.91 -10.50 30.56
C ILE A 92 -31.45 -10.05 30.66
N ARG A 93 -31.17 -9.39 31.79
CA ARG A 93 -29.84 -9.04 32.29
C ARG A 93 -29.10 -10.36 32.58
N LYS A 94 -28.12 -10.71 31.76
CA LYS A 94 -27.22 -11.83 32.08
C LYS A 94 -26.41 -11.47 33.33
N PRO A 95 -26.38 -12.32 34.36
CA PRO A 95 -25.76 -12.00 35.63
C PRO A 95 -24.24 -11.97 35.51
N SER A 96 -23.67 -10.90 36.05
CA SER A 96 -22.28 -10.80 36.46
C SER A 96 -22.02 -11.75 37.65
N SER A 97 -21.17 -12.75 37.43
CA SER A 97 -20.35 -13.39 38.49
C SER A 97 -18.89 -13.07 38.14
N SER A 98 -18.24 -12.13 38.82
CA SER A 98 -17.69 -12.23 40.19
C SER A 98 -16.49 -13.19 40.28
N SER A 99 -15.31 -12.65 40.02
CA SER A 99 -14.00 -12.92 40.66
C SER A 99 -12.96 -12.27 39.74
N GLY A 100 -12.00 -11.46 40.18
CA GLY A 100 -11.33 -11.34 41.45
C GLY A 100 -9.85 -11.16 41.11
N GLY A 101 -9.21 -10.16 41.72
CA GLY A 101 -7.78 -10.12 41.99
C GLY A 101 -6.78 -10.32 40.83
N THR A 102 -6.11 -9.23 40.48
CA THR A 102 -4.65 -9.14 40.26
C THR A 102 -3.90 -10.46 40.00
N GLN A 103 -3.53 -10.70 38.74
CA GLN A 103 -2.25 -11.34 38.40
C GLN A 103 -1.75 -10.82 37.06
N VAL A 104 -1.02 -9.70 37.11
CA VAL A 104 -0.15 -9.24 36.02
C VAL A 104 1.05 -10.18 35.98
N LYS A 105 0.98 -11.21 35.16
CA LYS A 105 2.14 -11.92 34.60
C LYS A 105 1.63 -13.06 33.72
N ASN A 106 2.19 -13.13 32.51
CA ASN A 106 2.05 -14.18 31.49
C ASN A 106 1.07 -13.89 30.34
N ASN A 107 0.96 -12.64 29.90
CA ASN A 107 0.35 -12.31 28.59
C ASN A 107 1.41 -12.05 27.50
N ASP A 108 2.71 -12.17 27.81
CA ASP A 108 3.76 -11.99 26.80
C ASP A 108 3.76 -13.14 25.78
N ASP A 109 3.53 -14.38 26.23
CA ASP A 109 3.52 -15.54 25.34
C ASP A 109 2.41 -15.46 24.28
N GLU A 110 1.24 -14.91 24.65
CA GLU A 110 0.13 -14.67 23.71
C GLU A 110 0.44 -13.53 22.73
N MET A 111 1.31 -12.60 23.08
CA MET A 111 1.75 -11.51 22.20
C MET A 111 2.82 -12.00 21.21
N ASP A 112 3.69 -12.92 21.63
CA ASP A 112 4.71 -13.53 20.78
C ASP A 112 4.10 -14.38 19.65
N ASP A 113 3.04 -15.16 19.92
CA ASP A 113 2.33 -15.95 18.91
C ASP A 113 1.66 -15.07 17.84
N LEU A 114 1.16 -13.90 18.24
CA LEU A 114 0.54 -12.92 17.33
C LEU A 114 1.59 -12.30 16.40
N ASP A 115 2.76 -11.96 16.93
CA ASP A 115 3.88 -11.47 16.13
C ASP A 115 4.43 -12.53 15.18
N GLU A 116 4.44 -13.81 15.59
CA GLU A 116 4.86 -14.93 14.73
C GLU A 116 3.96 -15.08 13.50
N MET A 117 2.65 -14.90 13.63
CA MET A 117 1.72 -14.98 12.50
C MET A 117 1.83 -13.79 11.54
N ILE A 118 2.20 -12.60 12.03
CA ILE A 118 2.29 -11.38 11.23
C ILE A 118 3.67 -11.22 10.57
N PHE A 119 4.75 -11.54 11.27
CA PHE A 119 6.11 -11.34 10.80
C PHE A 119 6.82 -12.62 10.34
N GLY A 120 6.24 -13.79 10.62
CA GLY A 120 6.89 -15.09 10.44
C GLY A 120 7.92 -15.38 11.54
N LYS A 121 8.12 -16.65 11.90
CA LYS A 121 9.12 -17.08 12.91
C LYS A 121 10.52 -16.57 12.52
N LYS A 122 11.05 -15.62 13.27
CA LYS A 122 12.47 -15.24 13.22
C LYS A 122 13.28 -16.35 13.91
N THR A 123 13.71 -17.35 13.17
CA THR A 123 14.76 -18.26 13.64
C THR A 123 16.08 -17.50 13.61
N ASP A 124 16.51 -16.93 14.74
CA ASP A 124 17.86 -16.40 14.81
C ASP A 124 18.54 -16.71 16.15
N GLY A 125 19.66 -17.42 16.03
CA GLY A 125 20.71 -17.51 17.04
C GLY A 125 20.99 -18.89 17.65
N THR A 126 22.07 -19.55 17.19
CA THR A 126 23.23 -19.87 18.06
C THR A 126 24.46 -20.23 17.20
N SER A 127 25.54 -19.51 17.47
CA SER A 127 26.90 -19.57 16.92
C SER A 127 27.58 -20.93 16.99
N GLU A 128 28.49 -21.21 16.04
CA GLU A 128 29.85 -21.69 16.35
C GLU A 128 30.89 -21.14 15.36
N THR A 129 31.91 -20.52 15.94
CA THR A 129 33.16 -20.08 15.31
C THR A 129 33.95 -21.26 14.76
N GLY A 130 34.37 -21.19 13.50
CA GLY A 130 35.30 -22.15 12.89
C GLY A 130 36.22 -21.46 11.88
N HIS A 131 37.45 -21.18 12.30
CA HIS A 131 38.50 -20.57 11.49
C HIS A 131 39.14 -21.61 10.53
N ALA A 132 39.37 -21.16 9.28
CA ALA A 132 40.26 -21.69 8.23
C ALA A 132 40.02 -23.11 7.63
N THR A 133 39.85 -23.16 6.31
CA THR A 133 40.88 -23.66 5.36
C THR A 133 40.50 -23.38 3.88
N LYS A 134 41.29 -22.50 3.23
CA LYS A 134 41.85 -22.57 1.86
C LYS A 134 41.01 -23.07 0.65
N LYS A 135 40.78 -22.18 -0.32
CA LYS A 135 41.04 -22.30 -1.80
C LYS A 135 40.47 -21.04 -2.50
N GLU A 136 41.29 -20.09 -2.96
CA GLU A 136 41.96 -20.04 -4.27
C GLU A 136 41.04 -20.17 -5.49
N SER A 137 40.73 -19.04 -6.13
CA SER A 137 40.59 -18.88 -7.59
C SER A 137 40.62 -17.37 -7.89
N THR A 138 41.78 -16.83 -8.28
CA THR A 138 42.12 -16.40 -9.66
C THR A 138 41.19 -15.29 -10.18
N LYS A 139 41.70 -14.05 -10.20
CA LYS A 139 42.18 -13.39 -11.44
C LYS A 139 41.02 -13.06 -12.38
N ASP A 140 40.62 -11.80 -12.45
CA ASP A 140 41.23 -10.85 -13.37
C ASP A 140 40.41 -9.55 -13.38
N ASP A 141 41.14 -8.45 -13.24
CA ASP A 141 40.70 -7.10 -13.51
C ASP A 141 40.12 -7.01 -14.92
N LEU A 142 38.86 -6.57 -15.06
CA LEU A 142 38.37 -6.05 -16.34
C LEU A 142 37.32 -4.95 -16.12
N ILE A 143 37.80 -3.81 -15.60
CA ILE A 143 37.13 -2.53 -15.85
C ILE A 143 37.67 -2.04 -17.18
N ASN A 144 36.85 -2.14 -18.23
CA ASN A 144 37.14 -1.57 -19.54
C ASN A 144 36.50 -0.18 -19.61
N PHE A 145 37.28 0.81 -20.08
CA PHE A 145 36.91 2.23 -20.17
C PHE A 145 35.76 2.51 -21.14
#